data_AF-A0A137QVX3-F1
#
_entry.id   AF-A0A137QVX3-F1
#
_cell.length_a   1.000
_cell.length_b   1.000
_cell.length_c   1.000
_cell.angle_alpha   90.00
_cell.angle_beta   90.00
_cell.angle_gamma   90.00
#
_symmetry.space_group_name_H-M   'P 1'
#
loop_
_entity.id
_entity.type
_entity.pdbx_description
1 polymer ?
#
loop_
_entity_poly.entity_id
_entity_poly.type
_entity_poly.pdbx_seq_one_letter_code
_entity_poly.pdbx_strand_id
1 'polypeptide(L)'
;MQDSGNGQGTPAGRVWVYNGDIWYLPNSVWFTPPPPYDHKPPRFMPGQLTAADSQLLQWWDIEMEWVGFVPTQPVLYEGTWFRPLNLLPNMVHALPTGQYQLNKAQISVWTCIKETLTIVVHTLKKKNAFRCLMPFAPEEWKYDAIHHTEEAALMHIKNGRDWFAMWIGLLYWMTRKSINPASFVEGLSAPTWFIQLVQELLLQQAIWDLVQTVPLLQRSMRWNRVGIWLHHPANVNGQPSTQWFVDQCIPVWYRWGHREDQSNQNPFFALISPSAEERQSATTLIFSVPSMYLPVDVVPLNMPHGESAALFLDYNHFHELFPTGMPDYHHFGKTSESAIQDLPVGSGEQKAMLSWYPCVSVFKGQGLDMDWWSDHVELLWETTTKGIVSSKFVLPLNYMKWRDKVQGHGDAHCALSKLEGLLRKFLDEHVGQL
;
A
#
# COMPACT_ATOMS: atom_id res chain seq x y z
N MET A 1 16.53 -26.68 -16.44
CA MET A 1 15.70 -25.47 -16.34
C MET A 1 15.61 -25.16 -14.85
N GLN A 2 16.51 -24.32 -14.35
CA GLN A 2 16.56 -23.90 -12.96
C GLN A 2 15.64 -22.70 -12.81
N ASP A 3 14.68 -22.84 -11.89
CA ASP A 3 13.75 -21.80 -11.51
C ASP A 3 14.49 -20.85 -10.55
N SER A 4 15.14 -19.82 -11.10
CA SER A 4 15.80 -18.76 -10.33
C SER A 4 14.73 -17.80 -9.81
N GLY A 5 13.95 -18.29 -8.86
CA GLY A 5 13.04 -17.48 -8.07
C GLY A 5 13.83 -16.52 -7.18
N ASN A 6 13.69 -15.22 -7.42
CA ASN A 6 13.85 -14.19 -6.39
C ASN A 6 12.69 -14.30 -5.38
N GLY A 7 12.54 -15.49 -4.80
CA GLY A 7 11.67 -15.74 -3.67
C GLY A 7 12.30 -15.07 -2.46
N GLN A 8 12.03 -13.78 -2.26
CA GLN A 8 11.97 -13.27 -0.91
C GLN A 8 10.95 -14.15 -0.19
N GLY A 9 11.45 -15.18 0.51
CA GLY A 9 10.63 -16.16 1.18
C GLY A 9 9.60 -15.44 2.04
N THR A 10 8.36 -15.92 1.99
CA THR A 10 7.31 -15.47 2.90
C THR A 10 7.93 -15.40 4.30
N PRO A 11 7.84 -14.25 5.00
CA PRO A 11 8.51 -14.09 6.28
C PRO A 11 8.14 -15.27 7.18
N ALA A 12 9.15 -16.00 7.63
CA ALA A 12 8.95 -17.17 8.47
C ALA A 12 8.20 -16.76 9.74
N GLY A 13 7.26 -17.60 10.16
CA GLY A 13 6.49 -17.38 11.37
C GLY A 13 7.42 -17.21 12.58
N ARG A 14 6.94 -16.45 13.58
CA ARG A 14 7.66 -16.30 14.85
C ARG A 14 6.76 -16.61 16.03
N VAL A 15 7.32 -17.33 16.99
CA VAL A 15 6.69 -17.62 18.28
C VAL A 15 7.38 -16.78 19.34
N TRP A 16 6.59 -16.15 20.21
CA TRP A 16 7.04 -15.30 21.30
C TRP A 16 6.44 -15.77 22.62
N VAL A 17 7.15 -15.58 23.73
CA VAL A 17 6.61 -15.83 25.07
C VAL A 17 6.50 -14.52 25.81
N TYR A 18 5.30 -14.20 26.28
CA TYR A 18 4.98 -12.97 26.99
C TYR A 18 4.03 -13.26 28.14
N ASN A 19 4.44 -12.89 29.35
CA ASN A 19 3.73 -13.20 30.61
C ASN A 19 3.41 -14.70 30.79
N GLY A 20 4.32 -15.57 30.34
CA GLY A 20 4.17 -17.03 30.40
C GLY A 20 3.24 -17.63 29.33
N ASP A 21 2.60 -16.80 28.52
CA ASP A 21 1.79 -17.24 27.38
C ASP A 21 2.60 -17.24 26.08
N ILE A 22 2.31 -18.22 25.24
CA ILE A 22 2.89 -18.30 23.89
C ILE A 22 1.99 -17.53 22.91
N TRP A 23 2.63 -16.75 22.04
CA TRP A 23 2.00 -15.92 21.02
C TRP A 23 2.63 -16.24 19.66
N TYR A 24 1.83 -16.31 18.61
CA TYR A 24 2.29 -16.66 17.27
C TYR A 24 1.98 -15.56 16.24
N LEU A 25 2.96 -15.35 15.36
CA LEU A 25 3.04 -14.29 14.37
C LEU A 25 3.44 -14.92 13.03
N PRO A 26 2.50 -15.41 12.22
CA PRO A 26 2.81 -16.17 11.01
C PRO A 26 3.46 -15.34 9.90
N ASN A 27 3.32 -14.01 9.91
CA ASN A 27 3.84 -13.12 8.86
C ASN A 27 4.36 -11.78 9.40
N SER A 28 4.70 -11.71 10.69
CA SER A 28 5.24 -10.49 11.31
C SER A 28 6.56 -10.80 12.01
N VAL A 29 7.55 -9.92 11.81
CA VAL A 29 8.86 -10.03 12.48
C VAL A 29 8.94 -9.22 13.77
N TRP A 30 7.92 -8.40 14.06
CA TRP A 30 7.88 -7.47 15.19
C TRP A 30 6.90 -7.99 16.22
N PHE A 31 7.36 -8.14 17.46
CA PHE A 31 6.47 -8.41 18.58
C PHE A 31 5.96 -7.11 19.16
N THR A 32 4.66 -7.09 19.38
CA THR A 32 3.98 -6.05 20.14
C THR A 32 3.26 -6.75 21.28
N PRO A 33 3.22 -6.19 22.50
CA PRO A 33 2.37 -6.75 23.55
C PRO A 33 0.90 -6.80 23.10
N PRO A 34 0.13 -7.81 23.51
CA PRO A 34 -1.30 -7.87 23.23
C PRO A 34 -1.98 -6.61 23.81
N PRO A 35 -2.88 -5.95 23.07
CA PRO A 35 -3.59 -4.80 23.58
C PRO A 35 -4.45 -5.22 24.78
N PRO A 36 -4.73 -4.29 25.72
CA PRO A 36 -5.65 -4.56 26.81
C PRO A 36 -6.96 -5.11 26.27
N TYR A 37 -7.53 -6.11 26.95
CA TYR A 37 -8.86 -6.62 26.65
C TYR A 37 -9.90 -5.60 27.13
N ASP A 38 -9.97 -4.44 26.47
CA ASP A 38 -11.11 -3.55 26.62
C ASP A 38 -12.23 -4.07 25.72
N HIS A 39 -13.40 -4.31 26.32
CA HIS A 39 -14.56 -4.82 25.60
C HIS A 39 -15.23 -3.75 24.72
N LYS A 40 -14.77 -2.49 24.77
CA LYS A 40 -15.35 -1.42 23.98
C LYS A 40 -14.42 -1.03 22.84
N PRO A 41 -14.87 -1.19 21.58
CA PRO A 41 -14.07 -0.75 20.45
C PRO A 41 -13.91 0.79 20.52
N PRO A 42 -12.73 1.33 20.21
CA PRO A 42 -12.44 2.76 20.37
C PRO A 42 -13.37 3.61 19.51
N ARG A 43 -14.08 4.55 20.12
CA ARG A 43 -14.90 5.49 19.34
C ARG A 43 -13.98 6.50 18.67
N PHE A 44 -14.03 6.59 17.34
CA PHE A 44 -13.37 7.65 16.58
C PHE A 44 -14.04 8.99 16.89
N MET A 45 -13.57 9.66 17.95
CA MET A 45 -14.05 10.97 18.37
C MET A 45 -13.14 12.06 17.80
N PRO A 46 -13.70 13.03 17.04
CA PRO A 46 -12.94 14.13 16.47
C PRO A 46 -12.16 14.90 17.54
N GLY A 47 -10.88 15.15 17.25
CA GLY A 47 -9.98 15.91 18.13
C GLY A 47 -9.49 15.16 19.38
N GLN A 48 -9.92 13.92 19.62
CA GLN A 48 -9.45 13.11 20.77
C GLN A 48 -8.43 12.04 20.38
N LEU A 49 -8.57 11.44 19.20
CA LEU A 49 -7.72 10.35 18.73
C LEU A 49 -6.98 10.76 17.47
N THR A 50 -5.65 10.82 17.51
CA THR A 50 -4.83 11.02 16.32
C THR A 50 -4.79 9.76 15.45
N ALA A 51 -4.33 9.90 14.20
CA ALA A 51 -4.11 8.75 13.33
C ALA A 51 -3.11 7.78 13.97
N ALA A 52 -2.07 8.27 14.65
CA ALA A 52 -1.09 7.45 15.35
C ALA A 52 -1.74 6.65 16.50
N ASP A 53 -2.63 7.26 17.29
CA ASP A 53 -3.36 6.57 18.36
C ASP A 53 -4.28 5.48 17.80
N SER A 54 -4.88 5.75 16.64
CA SER A 54 -5.77 4.81 15.94
C SER A 54 -5.02 3.72 15.18
N GLN A 55 -3.72 3.89 14.97
CA GLN A 55 -2.80 2.91 14.39
C GLN A 55 -2.17 1.99 15.43
N LEU A 56 -2.55 2.11 16.70
CA LEU A 56 -2.23 1.12 17.71
C LEU A 56 -2.94 -0.20 17.37
N LEU A 57 -2.24 -1.30 17.63
CA LEU A 57 -2.77 -2.64 17.42
C LEU A 57 -4.01 -2.89 18.26
N GLN A 58 -5.01 -3.51 17.65
CA GLN A 58 -6.29 -3.82 18.29
C GLN A 58 -6.65 -5.29 18.09
N TRP A 59 -7.46 -5.79 19.01
CA TRP A 59 -8.18 -7.05 18.84
C TRP A 59 -9.17 -6.95 17.68
N TRP A 60 -9.37 -8.06 16.96
CA TRP A 60 -10.29 -8.12 15.85
C TRP A 60 -11.70 -7.83 16.32
N ASP A 61 -12.33 -6.88 15.64
CA ASP A 61 -13.74 -6.55 15.81
C ASP A 61 -14.39 -6.46 14.44
N ILE A 62 -15.64 -6.92 14.34
CA ILE A 62 -16.35 -6.98 13.06
C ILE A 62 -16.55 -5.58 12.45
N GLU A 63 -16.69 -4.53 13.25
CA GLU A 63 -16.89 -3.17 12.78
C GLU A 63 -15.56 -2.45 12.49
N MET A 64 -14.46 -2.90 13.09
CA MET A 64 -13.13 -2.28 12.98
C MET A 64 -12.06 -3.15 12.32
N GLU A 65 -12.42 -4.29 11.70
CA GLU A 65 -11.48 -5.18 11.00
C GLU A 65 -10.56 -4.42 10.02
N TRP A 66 -11.09 -3.37 9.39
CA TRP A 66 -10.37 -2.53 8.45
C TRP A 66 -9.19 -1.76 9.05
N VAL A 67 -9.15 -1.55 10.37
CA VAL A 67 -8.03 -0.86 11.05
C VAL A 67 -6.71 -1.58 10.81
N GLY A 68 -6.73 -2.92 10.73
CA GLY A 68 -5.52 -3.69 10.40
C GLY A 68 -4.97 -3.43 9.01
N PHE A 69 -5.77 -2.83 8.11
CA PHE A 69 -5.37 -2.47 6.75
C PHE A 69 -4.80 -1.07 6.64
N VAL A 70 -4.89 -0.25 7.70
CA VAL A 70 -4.39 1.12 7.71
C VAL A 70 -2.85 1.09 7.55
N PRO A 71 -2.29 1.90 6.64
CA PRO A 71 -0.84 2.01 6.50
C PRO A 71 -0.24 2.69 7.73
N THR A 72 0.84 2.14 8.27
CA THR A 72 1.57 2.75 9.40
C THR A 72 2.33 4.00 8.94
N GLN A 73 2.45 5.01 9.81
CA GLN A 73 3.24 6.20 9.50
C GLN A 73 4.75 5.89 9.38
N PRO A 74 5.49 6.59 8.49
CA PRO A 74 5.00 7.58 7.53
C PRO A 74 4.24 6.94 6.35
N VAL A 75 3.12 7.53 5.95
CA VAL A 75 2.33 7.08 4.79
C VAL A 75 2.87 7.69 3.50
N LEU A 76 3.26 6.85 2.54
CA LEU A 76 3.76 7.27 1.22
C LEU A 76 2.60 7.49 0.24
N TYR A 77 1.95 8.64 0.29
CA TYR A 77 0.77 8.90 -0.55
C TYR A 77 1.14 8.91 -2.04
N GLU A 78 1.01 7.77 -2.71
CA GLU A 78 1.39 7.59 -4.11
C GLU A 78 0.20 7.61 -5.06
N GLY A 79 0.50 7.79 -6.35
CA GLY A 79 -0.49 7.91 -7.42
C GLY A 79 -1.12 9.30 -7.53
N THR A 80 -1.73 9.58 -8.68
CA THR A 80 -2.29 10.90 -9.01
C THR A 80 -3.32 11.38 -7.99
N TRP A 81 -4.11 10.46 -7.41
CA TRP A 81 -5.14 10.80 -6.44
C TRP A 81 -4.57 11.27 -5.10
N PHE A 82 -3.63 10.54 -4.53
CA PHE A 82 -3.17 10.80 -3.15
C PHE A 82 -1.85 11.57 -3.09
N ARG A 83 -1.08 11.67 -4.18
CA ARG A 83 0.19 12.42 -4.22
C ARG A 83 0.13 13.84 -3.64
N PRO A 84 -0.95 14.63 -3.80
CA PRO A 84 -1.03 15.94 -3.16
C PRO A 84 -0.97 15.92 -1.63
N LEU A 85 -1.20 14.78 -0.98
CA LEU A 85 -1.08 14.60 0.47
C LEU A 85 0.38 14.41 0.93
N ASN A 86 1.33 14.07 0.05
CA ASN A 86 2.76 13.93 0.46
C ASN A 86 3.38 15.24 0.90
N LEU A 87 2.87 16.35 0.37
CA LEU A 87 3.38 17.68 0.66
C LEU A 87 2.78 18.15 1.98
N LEU A 88 3.50 17.96 3.09
CA LEU A 88 3.26 18.78 4.27
C LEU A 88 3.78 20.19 3.92
N PRO A 89 2.94 21.24 3.96
CA PRO A 89 3.45 22.58 3.76
C PRO A 89 4.44 22.92 4.86
N ASN A 90 5.68 23.25 4.47
CA ASN A 90 6.71 23.72 5.42
C ASN A 90 6.33 25.06 6.06
N MET A 91 5.41 25.81 5.44
CA MET A 91 4.91 27.08 5.96
C MET A 91 3.40 27.15 5.77
N VAL A 92 2.70 27.57 6.82
CA VAL A 92 1.27 27.91 6.74
C VAL A 92 1.10 29.31 6.17
N HIS A 93 -0.05 29.56 5.54
CA HIS A 93 -0.34 30.88 4.99
C HIS A 93 -0.73 31.85 6.11
N ALA A 94 0.14 32.81 6.41
CA ALA A 94 -0.17 33.92 7.31
C ALA A 94 -1.18 34.88 6.65
N LEU A 95 -2.28 35.15 7.35
CA LEU A 95 -3.32 36.09 6.92
C LEU A 95 -2.98 37.52 7.40
N PRO A 96 -3.50 38.57 6.73
CA PRO A 96 -3.31 39.95 7.17
C PRO A 96 -3.80 40.24 8.61
N THR A 97 -4.66 39.38 9.16
CA THR A 97 -5.17 39.45 10.54
C THR A 97 -4.21 38.91 11.59
N GLY A 98 -3.04 38.39 11.19
CA GLY A 98 -2.09 37.70 12.08
C GLY A 98 -2.51 36.26 12.43
N GLN A 99 -3.49 35.71 11.71
CA GLN A 99 -3.93 34.32 11.84
C GLN A 99 -3.31 33.43 10.76
N TYR A 100 -3.41 32.12 10.92
CA TYR A 100 -2.74 31.13 10.07
C TYR A 100 -3.75 30.12 9.51
N GLN A 101 -3.55 29.71 8.25
CA GLN A 101 -4.42 28.73 7.57
C GLN A 101 -3.61 27.93 6.54
N LEU A 102 -4.08 26.73 6.18
CA LEU A 102 -3.61 26.03 4.99
C LEU A 102 -3.87 26.87 3.73
N ASN A 103 -2.99 26.78 2.72
CA ASN A 103 -3.19 27.49 1.46
C ASN A 103 -4.55 27.08 0.82
N LYS A 104 -5.33 28.06 0.33
CA LYS A 104 -6.66 27.80 -0.26
C LYS A 104 -6.64 26.79 -1.41
N ALA A 105 -5.59 26.78 -2.24
CA ALA A 105 -5.45 25.80 -3.31
C ALA A 105 -5.26 24.38 -2.74
N GLN A 106 -4.46 24.24 -1.68
CA GLN A 106 -4.27 22.96 -1.00
C GLN A 106 -5.55 22.49 -0.29
N ILE A 107 -6.29 23.40 0.36
CA ILE A 107 -7.61 23.10 0.95
C ILE A 107 -8.53 22.53 -0.13
N SER A 108 -8.68 23.21 -1.27
CA SER A 108 -9.54 22.75 -2.36
C SER A 108 -9.14 21.36 -2.87
N VAL A 109 -7.82 21.09 -3.01
CA VAL A 109 -7.33 19.77 -3.43
C VAL A 109 -7.65 18.70 -2.40
N TRP A 110 -7.38 18.94 -1.11
CA TRP A 110 -7.66 17.96 -0.05
C TRP A 110 -9.16 17.70 0.11
N THR A 111 -9.98 18.74 -0.03
CA THR A 111 -11.44 18.62 -0.05
C THR A 111 -11.91 17.75 -1.22
N CYS A 112 -11.38 17.95 -2.42
CA CYS A 112 -11.69 17.10 -3.58
C CYS A 112 -11.30 15.63 -3.34
N ILE A 113 -10.11 15.38 -2.75
CA ILE A 113 -9.66 14.02 -2.40
C ILE A 113 -10.63 13.38 -1.40
N LYS A 114 -10.97 14.11 -0.34
CA LYS A 114 -11.92 13.68 0.71
C LYS A 114 -13.28 13.33 0.13
N GLU A 115 -13.88 14.21 -0.66
CA GLU A 115 -15.20 14.02 -1.25
C GLU A 115 -15.22 12.79 -2.15
N THR A 116 -14.22 12.67 -3.04
CA THR A 116 -14.06 11.49 -3.90
C THR A 116 -13.95 10.21 -3.07
N LEU A 117 -13.14 10.22 -2.02
CA LEU A 117 -12.88 9.06 -1.17
C LEU A 117 -14.16 8.65 -0.41
N THR A 118 -14.88 9.65 0.08
CA THR A 118 -16.18 9.48 0.76
C THR A 118 -17.19 8.86 -0.19
N ILE A 119 -17.33 9.36 -1.42
CA ILE A 119 -18.25 8.83 -2.44
C ILE A 119 -17.94 7.35 -2.73
N VAL A 120 -16.67 7.01 -2.98
CA VAL A 120 -16.23 5.65 -3.31
C VAL A 120 -16.51 4.69 -2.14
N VAL A 121 -16.12 5.07 -0.92
CA VAL A 121 -16.32 4.25 0.28
C VAL A 121 -17.81 4.03 0.57
N HIS A 122 -18.64 5.07 0.50
CA HIS A 122 -20.08 4.94 0.72
C HIS A 122 -20.75 4.05 -0.35
N THR A 123 -20.29 4.17 -1.60
CA THR A 123 -20.78 3.35 -2.71
C THR A 123 -20.46 1.88 -2.48
N LEU A 124 -19.21 1.54 -2.17
CA LEU A 124 -18.80 0.17 -1.89
C LEU A 124 -19.47 -0.40 -0.64
N LYS A 125 -19.55 0.38 0.45
CA LYS A 125 -20.25 0.00 1.68
C LYS A 125 -21.71 -0.36 1.41
N LYS A 126 -22.42 0.49 0.66
CA LYS A 126 -23.83 0.26 0.29
C LYS A 126 -23.99 -0.97 -0.60
N LYS A 127 -23.17 -1.12 -1.64
CA LYS A 127 -23.25 -2.24 -2.60
C LYS A 127 -23.00 -3.60 -1.97
N ASN A 128 -22.07 -3.67 -1.02
CA ASN A 128 -21.66 -4.93 -0.39
C ASN A 128 -22.26 -5.13 1.02
N ALA A 129 -23.11 -4.20 1.48
CA ALA A 129 -23.70 -4.20 2.83
C ALA A 129 -22.64 -4.39 3.94
N PHE A 130 -21.47 -3.77 3.79
CA PHE A 130 -20.37 -3.92 4.73
C PHE A 130 -20.73 -3.36 6.12
N ARG A 131 -20.55 -4.19 7.15
CA ARG A 131 -20.61 -3.78 8.55
C ARG A 131 -19.25 -3.22 8.93
N CYS A 132 -19.15 -1.91 9.04
CA CYS A 132 -17.92 -1.23 9.44
C CYS A 132 -18.24 0.12 10.09
N LEU A 133 -17.52 0.45 11.16
CA LEU A 133 -17.49 1.78 11.74
C LEU A 133 -16.57 2.65 10.88
N MET A 134 -17.10 3.76 10.35
CA MET A 134 -16.31 4.66 9.50
C MET A 134 -15.48 5.60 10.38
N PRO A 135 -14.25 5.96 9.95
CA PRO A 135 -13.54 7.08 10.57
C PRO A 135 -14.33 8.37 10.34
N PHE A 136 -14.16 9.34 11.24
CA PHE A 136 -14.74 10.67 11.04
C PHE A 136 -14.05 11.40 9.86
N ALA A 137 -14.66 12.46 9.33
CA ALA A 137 -14.14 13.14 8.15
C ALA A 137 -12.82 13.87 8.47
N PRO A 138 -11.80 13.83 7.59
CA PRO A 138 -10.52 14.51 7.83
C PRO A 138 -10.64 15.99 8.19
N GLU A 139 -11.64 16.70 7.66
CA GLU A 139 -11.89 18.12 7.96
C GLU A 139 -12.33 18.40 9.40
N GLU A 140 -12.76 17.39 10.13
CA GLU A 140 -13.07 17.54 11.55
C GLU A 140 -11.80 17.78 12.40
N TRP A 141 -10.60 17.55 11.82
CA TRP A 141 -9.33 18.04 12.35
C TRP A 141 -9.11 19.54 12.16
N LYS A 142 -10.00 20.24 11.45
CA LYS A 142 -9.92 21.68 11.21
C LYS A 142 -8.65 22.11 10.47
N TYR A 143 -8.15 21.26 9.56
CA TYR A 143 -6.99 21.60 8.72
C TYR A 143 -7.29 22.78 7.77
N ASP A 144 -8.55 23.00 7.47
CA ASP A 144 -9.08 24.05 6.60
C ASP A 144 -9.51 25.31 7.39
N ALA A 145 -9.53 25.25 8.72
CA ALA A 145 -9.91 26.37 9.57
C ALA A 145 -8.79 27.42 9.73
N ILE A 146 -9.18 28.61 10.15
CA ILE A 146 -8.27 29.69 10.54
C ILE A 146 -7.87 29.51 12.00
N HIS A 147 -6.57 29.58 12.28
CA HIS A 147 -5.98 29.39 13.60
C HIS A 147 -5.26 30.65 14.09
N HIS A 148 -5.20 30.86 15.39
CA HIS A 148 -4.56 32.05 15.98
C HIS A 148 -3.03 31.96 16.04
N THR A 149 -2.47 30.75 15.97
CA THR A 149 -1.03 30.48 16.08
C THR A 149 -0.61 29.53 14.96
N GLU A 150 0.62 29.68 14.49
CA GLU A 150 1.22 28.84 13.44
C GLU A 150 1.31 27.38 13.87
N GLU A 151 1.72 27.13 15.12
CA GLU A 151 1.90 25.78 15.67
C GLU A 151 0.59 25.01 15.70
N ALA A 152 -0.50 25.66 16.12
CA ALA A 152 -1.83 25.05 16.10
C ALA A 152 -2.28 24.74 14.66
N ALA A 153 -2.06 25.64 13.71
CA ALA A 153 -2.38 25.40 12.30
C ALA A 153 -1.61 24.18 11.77
N LEU A 154 -0.29 24.13 11.98
CA LEU A 154 0.56 23.02 11.55
C LEU A 154 0.13 21.69 12.18
N MET A 155 -0.19 21.68 13.47
CA MET A 155 -0.70 20.50 14.17
C MET A 155 -2.02 20.00 13.56
N HIS A 156 -2.99 20.89 13.36
CA HIS A 156 -4.28 20.56 12.76
C HIS A 156 -4.15 20.08 11.30
N ILE A 157 -3.28 20.71 10.52
CA ILE A 157 -2.96 20.31 9.15
C ILE A 157 -2.32 18.93 9.10
N LYS A 158 -1.31 18.68 9.95
CA LYS A 158 -0.64 17.38 10.05
C LYS A 158 -1.63 16.29 10.46
N ASN A 159 -2.43 16.52 11.50
CA ASN A 159 -3.39 15.53 11.97
C ASN A 159 -4.48 15.25 10.92
N GLY A 160 -4.99 16.29 10.24
CA GLY A 160 -5.94 16.14 9.14
C GLY A 160 -5.37 15.34 7.97
N ARG A 161 -4.13 15.62 7.56
CA ARG A 161 -3.40 14.87 6.53
C ARG A 161 -3.26 13.40 6.91
N ASP A 162 -2.71 13.14 8.10
CA ASP A 162 -2.42 11.80 8.58
C ASP A 162 -3.72 10.98 8.73
N TRP A 163 -4.85 11.64 9.02
CA TRP A 163 -6.16 11.00 9.12
C TRP A 163 -6.69 10.43 7.79
N PHE A 164 -6.21 10.91 6.63
CA PHE A 164 -6.53 10.27 5.34
C PHE A 164 -6.06 8.81 5.29
N ALA A 165 -5.02 8.44 6.05
CA ALA A 165 -4.56 7.05 6.14
C ALA A 165 -5.66 6.10 6.64
N MET A 166 -6.51 6.55 7.56
CA MET A 166 -7.62 5.76 8.08
C MET A 166 -8.62 5.44 6.98
N TRP A 167 -8.99 6.45 6.18
CA TRP A 167 -9.91 6.27 5.05
C TRP A 167 -9.31 5.42 3.93
N ILE A 168 -8.00 5.53 3.66
CA ILE A 168 -7.30 4.67 2.70
C ILE A 168 -7.30 3.22 3.17
N GLY A 169 -7.04 2.97 4.46
CA GLY A 169 -7.13 1.63 5.06
C GLY A 169 -8.53 1.03 4.92
N LEU A 170 -9.57 1.83 5.20
CA LEU A 170 -10.98 1.43 5.01
C LEU A 170 -11.28 1.09 3.55
N LEU A 171 -10.89 1.95 2.60
CA LEU A 171 -11.08 1.71 1.17
C LEU A 171 -10.37 0.42 0.73
N TYR A 172 -9.12 0.24 1.13
CA TYR A 172 -8.36 -0.97 0.80
C TYR A 172 -9.03 -2.23 1.35
N TRP A 173 -9.48 -2.20 2.61
CA TRP A 173 -10.20 -3.32 3.18
C TRP A 173 -11.46 -3.65 2.37
N MET A 174 -12.25 -2.65 1.97
CA MET A 174 -13.44 -2.85 1.15
C MET A 174 -13.12 -3.52 -0.19
N THR A 175 -12.06 -3.09 -0.88
CA THR A 175 -11.68 -3.69 -2.17
C THR A 175 -11.25 -5.16 -2.02
N ARG A 176 -10.64 -5.53 -0.89
CA ARG A 176 -10.27 -6.93 -0.57
C ARG A 176 -11.43 -7.78 -0.07
N LYS A 177 -12.39 -7.17 0.63
CA LYS A 177 -13.55 -7.87 1.18
C LYS A 177 -14.61 -8.16 0.11
N SER A 178 -14.62 -7.41 -1.00
CA SER A 178 -15.47 -7.71 -2.16
C SER A 178 -15.09 -9.05 -2.79
N ILE A 179 -16.06 -9.97 -2.86
CA ILE A 179 -15.86 -11.31 -3.37
C ILE A 179 -15.73 -11.27 -4.90
N ASN A 180 -14.60 -11.77 -5.40
CA ASN A 180 -14.41 -11.98 -6.83
C ASN A 180 -15.04 -13.31 -7.28
N PRO A 181 -15.59 -13.40 -8.50
CA PRO A 181 -16.03 -14.67 -9.04
C PRO A 181 -14.85 -15.63 -9.21
N ALA A 182 -15.11 -16.94 -9.24
CA ALA A 182 -14.06 -17.96 -9.40
C ALA A 182 -13.25 -17.82 -10.71
N SER A 183 -13.81 -17.16 -11.72
CA SER A 183 -13.15 -16.87 -13.00
C SER A 183 -12.22 -15.65 -12.96
N PHE A 184 -12.16 -14.92 -11.84
CA PHE A 184 -11.33 -13.73 -11.72
C PHE A 184 -9.85 -14.11 -11.76
N VAL A 185 -9.14 -13.51 -12.71
CA VAL A 185 -7.67 -13.58 -12.80
C VAL A 185 -7.12 -12.17 -12.61
N GLU A 186 -6.34 -11.99 -11.54
CA GLU A 186 -5.71 -10.71 -11.20
C GLU A 186 -4.83 -10.22 -12.37
N GLY A 187 -4.99 -8.95 -12.74
CA GLY A 187 -4.30 -8.34 -13.87
C GLY A 187 -4.94 -8.57 -15.25
N LEU A 188 -5.83 -9.55 -15.41
CA LEU A 188 -6.55 -9.81 -16.67
C LEU A 188 -8.02 -9.40 -16.61
N SER A 189 -8.68 -9.65 -15.48
CA SER A 189 -10.09 -9.33 -15.27
C SER A 189 -10.25 -8.13 -14.34
N ALA A 190 -11.26 -7.31 -14.58
CA ALA A 190 -11.64 -6.26 -13.65
C ALA A 190 -12.17 -6.90 -12.34
N PRO A 191 -11.72 -6.44 -11.16
CA PRO A 191 -12.22 -6.98 -9.90
C PRO A 191 -13.67 -6.54 -9.64
N THR A 192 -14.42 -7.35 -8.88
CA THR A 192 -15.84 -7.10 -8.59
C THR A 192 -16.08 -5.72 -8.01
N TRP A 193 -15.24 -5.26 -7.07
CA TRP A 193 -15.39 -3.94 -6.45
C TRP A 193 -15.32 -2.81 -7.49
N PHE A 194 -14.50 -2.96 -8.53
CA PHE A 194 -14.34 -1.93 -9.56
C PHE A 194 -15.54 -1.92 -10.49
N ILE A 195 -16.03 -3.11 -10.90
CA ILE A 195 -17.26 -3.25 -11.69
C ILE A 195 -18.44 -2.61 -10.96
N GLN A 196 -18.58 -2.86 -9.65
CA GLN A 196 -19.61 -2.25 -8.81
C GLN A 196 -19.51 -0.72 -8.79
N LEU A 197 -18.29 -0.16 -8.68
CA LEU A 197 -18.09 1.29 -8.72
C LEU A 197 -18.50 1.88 -10.07
N VAL A 198 -18.06 1.30 -11.18
CA VAL A 198 -18.40 1.77 -12.53
C VAL A 198 -19.92 1.76 -12.75
N GLN A 199 -20.61 0.70 -12.29
CA GLN A 199 -22.07 0.57 -12.39
C GLN A 199 -22.84 1.61 -11.57
N GLU A 200 -22.35 1.97 -10.39
CA GLU A 200 -23.01 2.96 -9.53
C GLU A 200 -22.66 4.40 -9.89
N LEU A 201 -21.46 4.62 -10.44
CA LEU A 201 -20.90 5.93 -10.74
C LEU A 201 -20.79 6.17 -12.25
N LEU A 202 -21.77 5.68 -13.02
CA LEU A 202 -21.78 5.77 -14.49
C LEU A 202 -21.62 7.21 -15.02
N LEU A 203 -22.15 8.19 -14.31
CA LEU A 203 -22.06 9.61 -14.67
C LEU A 203 -20.83 10.32 -14.10
N GLN A 204 -20.00 9.62 -13.31
CA GLN A 204 -18.86 10.19 -12.60
C GLN A 204 -17.57 9.49 -13.04
N GLN A 205 -17.34 9.45 -14.37
CA GLN A 205 -16.19 8.78 -14.96
C GLN A 205 -14.84 9.16 -14.32
N ALA A 206 -14.64 10.45 -14.10
CA ALA A 206 -13.41 10.97 -13.49
C ALA A 206 -13.09 10.31 -12.14
N ILE A 207 -14.09 9.92 -11.36
CA ILE A 207 -13.89 9.29 -10.04
C ILE A 207 -13.34 7.88 -10.20
N TRP A 208 -13.97 7.03 -11.01
CA TRP A 208 -13.52 5.64 -11.12
C TRP A 208 -12.23 5.52 -11.95
N ASP A 209 -11.99 6.43 -12.91
CA ASP A 209 -10.68 6.56 -13.58
C ASP A 209 -9.59 6.87 -12.52
N LEU A 210 -9.85 7.82 -11.63
CA LEU A 210 -8.91 8.20 -10.58
C LEU A 210 -8.65 7.03 -9.61
N VAL A 211 -9.68 6.29 -9.20
CA VAL A 211 -9.55 5.11 -8.32
C VAL A 211 -8.68 4.02 -8.96
N GLN A 212 -8.83 3.79 -10.27
CA GLN A 212 -8.04 2.78 -11.00
C GLN A 212 -6.54 3.11 -11.00
N THR A 213 -6.19 4.39 -11.01
CA THR A 213 -4.79 4.84 -11.03
C THR A 213 -4.07 4.71 -9.68
N VAL A 214 -4.75 4.31 -8.61
CA VAL A 214 -4.16 4.29 -7.26
C VAL A 214 -3.31 3.05 -7.04
N PRO A 215 -1.97 3.18 -6.91
CA PRO A 215 -1.10 2.05 -6.60
C PRO A 215 -1.41 1.45 -5.22
N LEU A 216 -1.86 2.28 -4.28
CA LEU A 216 -2.23 1.86 -2.91
C LEU A 216 -3.28 0.74 -2.88
N LEU A 217 -4.14 0.64 -3.90
CA LEU A 217 -5.19 -0.38 -3.98
C LEU A 217 -4.72 -1.66 -4.66
N GLN A 218 -3.49 -1.68 -5.19
CA GLN A 218 -2.90 -2.86 -5.82
C GLN A 218 -2.37 -3.84 -4.76
N ARG A 219 -2.38 -5.12 -5.10
CA ARG A 219 -1.96 -6.19 -4.17
C ARG A 219 -0.45 -6.32 -4.09
N SER A 220 0.23 -6.03 -5.20
CA SER A 220 1.69 -6.03 -5.32
C SER A 220 2.36 -5.04 -4.36
N MET A 221 1.64 -3.98 -3.98
CA MET A 221 2.22 -2.95 -3.14
C MET A 221 2.35 -3.43 -1.69
N ARG A 222 3.60 -3.61 -1.26
CA ARG A 222 3.95 -4.03 0.09
C ARG A 222 4.03 -2.80 0.99
N TRP A 223 3.07 -2.70 1.89
CA TRP A 223 2.97 -1.63 2.87
C TRP A 223 3.14 -2.18 4.26
N ASN A 224 3.84 -1.43 5.10
CA ASN A 224 3.73 -1.62 6.54
C ASN A 224 2.32 -1.19 6.95
N ARG A 225 1.58 -2.14 7.49
CA ARG A 225 0.20 -1.93 7.94
C ARG A 225 0.13 -2.18 9.42
N VAL A 226 -0.86 -1.58 10.06
CA VAL A 226 -1.09 -1.74 11.50
C VAL A 226 -1.18 -3.21 11.86
N GLY A 227 -1.95 -3.99 11.10
CA GLY A 227 -2.21 -5.39 11.38
C GLY A 227 -3.22 -5.60 12.52
N ILE A 228 -3.44 -6.84 12.94
CA ILE A 228 -4.59 -7.18 13.80
C ILE A 228 -4.32 -8.36 14.76
N TRP A 229 -4.86 -8.26 15.98
CA TRP A 229 -4.86 -9.37 16.94
C TRP A 229 -6.09 -10.24 16.74
N LEU A 230 -5.91 -11.52 16.49
CA LEU A 230 -7.00 -12.46 16.26
C LEU A 230 -7.40 -13.15 17.56
N HIS A 231 -8.71 -13.29 17.76
CA HIS A 231 -9.25 -14.11 18.83
C HIS A 231 -9.18 -15.60 18.47
N HIS A 232 -9.31 -16.45 19.48
CA HIS A 232 -9.59 -17.85 19.26
C HIS A 232 -10.91 -18.02 18.48
N PRO A 233 -10.98 -18.82 17.40
CA PRO A 233 -12.17 -18.93 16.55
C PRO A 233 -13.46 -19.34 17.26
N ALA A 234 -13.36 -20.08 18.36
CA ALA A 234 -14.53 -20.45 19.17
C ALA A 234 -15.10 -19.32 20.04
N ASN A 235 -14.40 -18.18 20.18
CA ASN A 235 -14.85 -17.06 21.00
C ASN A 235 -15.62 -16.00 20.18
N VAL A 236 -15.39 -15.94 18.86
CA VAL A 236 -15.92 -14.88 18.00
C VAL A 236 -16.44 -15.47 16.69
N ASN A 237 -17.61 -15.01 16.25
CA ASN A 237 -18.21 -15.44 15.00
C ASN A 237 -17.84 -14.47 13.87
N GLY A 238 -17.58 -15.00 12.68
CA GLY A 238 -17.35 -14.19 11.48
C GLY A 238 -15.94 -13.63 11.34
N GLN A 239 -15.02 -13.92 12.27
CA GLN A 239 -13.60 -13.60 12.11
C GLN A 239 -13.04 -14.34 10.89
N PRO A 240 -12.41 -13.66 9.92
CA PRO A 240 -11.76 -14.31 8.80
C PRO A 240 -10.63 -15.24 9.26
N SER A 241 -10.27 -16.20 8.42
CA SER A 241 -9.11 -17.05 8.71
C SER A 241 -7.83 -16.24 8.74
N THR A 242 -6.86 -16.71 9.52
CA THR A 242 -5.51 -16.13 9.56
C THR A 242 -4.89 -16.10 8.17
N GLN A 243 -5.10 -17.14 7.37
CA GLN A 243 -4.61 -17.20 5.99
C GLN A 243 -5.15 -16.05 5.14
N TRP A 244 -6.42 -15.67 5.31
CA TRP A 244 -7.00 -14.55 4.57
C TRP A 244 -6.23 -13.25 4.80
N PHE A 245 -5.90 -12.93 6.07
CA PHE A 245 -5.10 -11.75 6.40
C PHE A 245 -3.67 -11.84 5.87
N VAL A 246 -3.03 -13.01 5.98
CA VAL A 246 -1.67 -13.25 5.45
C VAL A 246 -1.63 -13.04 3.94
N ASP A 247 -2.62 -13.55 3.21
CA ASP A 247 -2.75 -13.40 1.75
C ASP A 247 -2.95 -11.94 1.31
N GLN A 248 -3.43 -11.09 2.23
CA GLN A 248 -3.57 -9.64 2.04
C GLN A 248 -2.37 -8.85 2.58
N CYS A 249 -1.28 -9.51 2.96
CA CYS A 249 -0.09 -8.91 3.57
C CYS A 249 -0.41 -8.10 4.85
N ILE A 250 -1.38 -8.55 5.64
CA ILE A 250 -1.75 -7.92 6.91
C ILE A 250 -1.03 -8.66 8.03
N PRO A 251 -0.19 -7.98 8.83
CA PRO A 251 0.43 -8.58 10.01
C PRO A 251 -0.65 -9.10 10.99
N VAL A 252 -0.49 -10.32 11.48
CA VAL A 252 -1.41 -10.93 12.45
C VAL A 252 -0.70 -11.49 13.66
N TRP A 253 -1.38 -11.40 14.82
CA TRP A 253 -0.90 -11.92 16.09
C TRP A 253 -2.04 -12.65 16.80
N TYR A 254 -1.77 -13.76 17.48
CA TYR A 254 -2.74 -14.45 18.33
C TYR A 254 -2.05 -15.33 19.36
N ARG A 255 -2.78 -15.65 20.41
CA ARG A 255 -2.31 -16.58 21.44
C ARG A 255 -2.24 -17.98 20.85
N TRP A 256 -1.22 -18.73 21.23
CA TRP A 256 -1.14 -20.15 20.96
C TRP A 256 -0.92 -20.91 22.26
N GLY A 257 -1.78 -21.84 22.60
CA GLY A 257 -1.62 -22.67 23.79
C GLY A 257 -2.29 -24.02 23.62
N HIS A 258 -2.50 -24.70 24.74
CA HIS A 258 -3.11 -26.03 24.75
C HIS A 258 -4.51 -26.05 24.11
N ARG A 259 -5.27 -24.95 24.24
CA ARG A 259 -6.60 -24.82 23.64
C ARG A 259 -6.52 -24.79 22.11
N GLU A 260 -5.58 -24.04 21.58
CA GLU A 260 -5.31 -23.94 20.14
C GLU A 260 -4.78 -25.27 19.60
N ASP A 261 -3.86 -25.94 20.31
CA ASP A 261 -3.34 -27.26 19.94
C ASP A 261 -4.45 -28.31 19.80
N GLN A 262 -5.42 -28.32 20.72
CA GLN A 262 -6.59 -29.20 20.64
C GLN A 262 -7.49 -28.85 19.46
N SER A 263 -7.79 -27.55 19.28
CA SER A 263 -8.69 -27.07 18.24
C SER A 263 -8.11 -27.25 16.83
N ASN A 264 -6.79 -27.21 16.71
CA ASN A 264 -6.04 -27.39 15.47
C ASN A 264 -6.13 -28.82 14.88
N GLN A 265 -6.65 -29.78 15.65
CA GLN A 265 -6.99 -31.11 15.10
C GLN A 265 -8.14 -31.02 14.08
N ASN A 266 -8.91 -29.93 14.09
CA ASN A 266 -9.94 -29.67 13.10
C ASN A 266 -9.29 -29.13 11.80
N PRO A 267 -9.50 -29.77 10.63
CA PRO A 267 -8.95 -29.29 9.36
C PRO A 267 -9.49 -27.91 8.93
N PHE A 268 -10.58 -27.44 9.54
CA PHE A 268 -11.16 -26.12 9.32
C PHE A 268 -10.75 -25.10 10.39
N PHE A 269 -9.74 -25.40 11.22
CA PHE A 269 -9.25 -24.46 12.19
C PHE A 269 -8.68 -23.22 11.51
N ALA A 270 -9.17 -22.05 11.91
CA ALA A 270 -8.94 -20.80 11.19
C ALA A 270 -7.60 -20.13 11.52
N LEU A 271 -6.81 -20.66 12.46
CA LEU A 271 -5.48 -20.16 12.81
C LEU A 271 -4.37 -21.01 12.17
N ILE A 272 -3.28 -20.37 11.78
CA ILE A 272 -2.10 -21.08 11.26
C ILE A 272 -1.33 -21.65 12.46
N SER A 273 -0.90 -22.90 12.37
CA SER A 273 -0.11 -23.50 13.44
C SER A 273 1.35 -23.05 13.38
N PRO A 274 1.97 -22.71 14.53
CA PRO A 274 3.42 -22.67 14.62
C PRO A 274 3.98 -24.08 14.46
N SER A 275 5.12 -24.20 13.79
CA SER A 275 5.85 -25.46 13.69
C SER A 275 6.37 -25.90 15.06
N ALA A 276 6.70 -27.19 15.20
CA ALA A 276 7.31 -27.70 16.43
C ALA A 276 8.65 -27.01 16.72
N GLU A 277 9.44 -26.72 15.69
CA GLU A 277 10.74 -26.03 15.79
C GLU A 277 10.59 -24.59 16.27
N GLU A 278 9.59 -23.85 15.75
CA GLU A 278 9.30 -22.48 16.19
C GLU A 278 8.89 -22.46 17.67
N ARG A 279 8.02 -23.38 18.08
CA ARG A 279 7.59 -23.51 19.49
C ARG A 279 8.76 -23.89 20.42
N GLN A 280 9.59 -24.84 19.99
CA GLN A 280 10.76 -25.26 20.77
C GLN A 280 11.78 -24.12 20.88
N SER A 281 12.04 -23.40 19.79
CA SER A 281 12.97 -22.27 19.79
C SER A 281 12.55 -21.17 20.76
N ALA A 282 11.25 -20.82 20.78
CA ALA A 282 10.71 -19.81 21.69
C ALA A 282 10.79 -20.19 23.17
N THR A 283 10.65 -21.48 23.49
CA THR A 283 10.69 -21.97 24.88
C THR A 283 12.10 -22.27 25.38
N THR A 284 13.02 -22.64 24.48
CA THR A 284 14.41 -22.96 24.84
C THR A 284 15.22 -21.72 25.20
N LEU A 285 14.98 -20.58 24.53
CA LEU A 285 15.73 -19.33 24.76
C LEU A 285 15.43 -18.63 26.10
N ILE A 286 14.30 -18.95 26.73
CA ILE A 286 13.90 -18.35 28.02
C ILE A 286 14.84 -18.77 29.15
N PHE A 287 15.50 -19.93 29.01
CA PHE A 287 16.39 -20.47 30.04
C PHE A 287 17.85 -20.03 29.88
N SER A 288 18.18 -19.24 28.86
CA SER A 288 19.58 -18.94 28.50
C SER A 288 20.07 -17.55 28.92
N VAL A 289 19.21 -16.71 29.50
CA VAL A 289 19.68 -15.48 30.17
C VAL A 289 19.67 -15.75 31.68
N PRO A 290 20.81 -16.13 32.29
CA PRO A 290 20.92 -16.14 33.73
C PRO A 290 20.51 -14.75 34.21
N SER A 291 19.52 -14.70 35.10
CA SER A 291 19.20 -13.50 35.85
C SER A 291 20.48 -13.02 36.53
N MET A 292 21.14 -12.03 35.95
CA MET A 292 22.11 -11.23 36.70
C MET A 292 21.28 -10.47 37.72
N TYR A 293 21.11 -11.07 38.89
CA TYR A 293 20.75 -10.35 40.10
C TYR A 293 21.83 -9.29 40.31
N LEU A 294 21.60 -8.09 39.80
CA LEU A 294 22.32 -6.91 40.27
C LEU A 294 21.79 -6.63 41.68
N PRO A 295 22.66 -6.57 42.71
CA PRO A 295 22.25 -6.15 44.04
C PRO A 295 21.68 -4.72 43.95
N VAL A 296 20.45 -4.57 44.41
CA VAL A 296 19.77 -3.27 44.51
C VAL A 296 20.39 -2.49 45.65
N ASP A 297 21.36 -1.65 45.34
CA ASP A 297 21.73 -0.54 46.23
C ASP A 297 20.74 0.61 46.00
N VAL A 298 19.94 0.87 47.03
CA VAL A 298 18.96 1.95 47.08
C VAL A 298 19.72 3.26 47.26
N VAL A 299 19.85 4.06 46.20
CA VAL A 299 20.21 5.48 46.27
C VAL A 299 19.07 6.30 45.69
N PRO A 300 18.43 7.20 46.48
CA PRO A 300 17.42 8.10 45.96
C PRO A 300 18.10 9.28 45.26
N LEU A 301 18.00 9.37 43.93
CA LEU A 301 18.41 10.55 43.18
C LEU A 301 17.17 11.35 42.75
N ASN A 302 16.99 12.52 43.37
CA ASN A 302 16.17 13.60 42.84
C ASN A 302 16.75 14.07 41.50
N MET A 303 15.91 14.19 40.47
CA MET A 303 16.24 14.96 39.26
C MET A 303 15.05 15.86 38.88
N PRO A 304 15.31 17.13 38.53
CA PRO A 304 14.30 18.11 38.17
C PRO A 304 13.91 18.03 36.69
N HIS A 305 12.72 18.55 36.39
CA HIS A 305 12.19 18.80 35.05
C HIS A 305 13.14 19.65 34.20
N GLY A 306 13.29 19.29 32.92
CA GLY A 306 13.95 20.12 31.91
C GLY A 306 13.90 19.50 30.51
N GLU A 307 13.01 20.05 29.68
CA GLU A 307 13.15 20.37 28.25
C GLU A 307 13.97 19.42 27.34
N SER A 308 13.28 18.78 26.39
CA SER A 308 13.91 18.14 25.23
C SER A 308 13.67 18.98 23.97
N ALA A 309 14.69 19.72 23.57
CA ALA A 309 14.79 20.36 22.27
C ALA A 309 15.06 19.29 21.20
N ALA A 310 14.21 19.22 20.17
CA ALA A 310 14.46 18.42 18.98
C ALA A 310 15.15 19.31 17.94
N LEU A 311 16.45 19.05 17.71
CA LEU A 311 17.20 19.56 16.57
C LEU A 311 16.81 18.76 15.32
N PHE A 312 16.20 19.42 14.34
CA PHE A 312 16.03 18.87 12.99
C PHE A 312 17.01 19.55 12.04
N LEU A 313 17.72 18.72 11.28
CA LEU A 313 18.68 19.12 10.27
C LEU A 313 17.96 19.71 9.04
N ASP A 314 18.45 20.88 8.65
CA ASP A 314 18.08 21.67 7.49
C ASP A 314 18.60 21.00 6.21
N TYR A 315 17.69 20.69 5.28
CA TYR A 315 18.04 20.29 3.91
C TYR A 315 17.01 20.93 2.96
N ASN A 316 17.36 22.10 2.44
CA ASN A 316 16.71 22.72 1.29
C ASN A 316 17.77 23.10 0.25
N HIS A 317 17.69 22.52 -0.94
CA HIS A 317 18.03 23.25 -2.16
C HIS A 317 17.44 22.63 -3.45
N PHE A 318 16.85 23.50 -4.27
CA PHE A 318 16.45 23.38 -5.69
C PHE A 318 15.18 22.58 -6.08
N HIS A 319 14.06 23.27 -6.35
CA HIS A 319 13.72 23.82 -7.69
C HIS A 319 12.34 24.53 -7.67
N GLU A 320 12.32 25.80 -8.07
CA GLU A 320 11.13 26.54 -8.52
C GLU A 320 10.99 26.46 -10.05
N LEU A 321 9.75 26.73 -10.49
CA LEU A 321 9.25 27.04 -11.84
C LEU A 321 8.53 25.90 -12.60
N PHE A 322 7.20 25.89 -12.52
CA PHE A 322 6.33 25.55 -13.64
C PHE A 322 5.17 26.55 -13.74
N PRO A 323 4.86 27.08 -14.94
CA PRO A 323 3.73 27.96 -15.14
C PRO A 323 2.42 27.19 -15.28
N THR A 324 1.37 27.77 -14.71
CA THR A 324 -0.06 27.47 -14.88
C THR A 324 -0.49 27.43 -16.34
N GLY A 325 -1.12 26.33 -16.75
CA GLY A 325 -1.93 26.25 -17.96
C GLY A 325 -1.96 24.86 -18.60
N MET A 326 -3.00 24.08 -18.34
CA MET A 326 -3.31 22.86 -19.10
C MET A 326 -4.78 22.93 -19.54
N PRO A 327 -5.10 22.82 -20.85
CA PRO A 327 -6.47 22.82 -21.35
C PRO A 327 -7.11 21.43 -21.26
N ASP A 328 -8.44 21.42 -21.23
CA ASP A 328 -9.32 20.25 -21.20
C ASP A 328 -8.97 19.17 -22.23
N TYR A 329 -8.82 17.93 -21.75
CA TYR A 329 -8.82 16.73 -22.59
C TYR A 329 -10.04 15.87 -22.25
N HIS A 330 -11.03 15.89 -23.15
CA HIS A 330 -12.11 14.91 -23.23
C HIS A 330 -11.69 13.70 -24.09
N HIS A 331 -12.24 12.53 -23.73
CA HIS A 331 -12.43 11.30 -24.52
C HIS A 331 -11.24 10.36 -24.82
N PHE A 332 -11.16 9.20 -24.15
CA PHE A 332 -11.76 7.90 -24.53
C PHE A 332 -11.12 6.75 -23.72
N GLY A 333 -11.91 6.07 -22.89
CA GLY A 333 -11.57 4.76 -22.33
C GLY A 333 -12.38 3.68 -23.06
N LYS A 334 -11.72 2.76 -23.76
CA LYS A 334 -12.28 1.45 -24.14
C LYS A 334 -11.19 0.39 -24.05
N THR A 335 -11.44 -0.62 -23.21
CA THR A 335 -10.69 -1.88 -23.13
C THR A 335 -10.77 -2.62 -24.46
N SER A 336 -9.62 -2.88 -25.10
CA SER A 336 -9.54 -3.79 -26.24
C SER A 336 -9.49 -5.23 -25.73
N GLU A 337 -10.54 -6.02 -26.01
CA GLU A 337 -10.41 -7.47 -26.10
C GLU A 337 -9.32 -7.79 -27.15
N SER A 338 -8.32 -8.58 -26.78
CA SER A 338 -7.30 -9.05 -27.70
C SER A 338 -7.94 -9.98 -28.74
N ALA A 339 -8.11 -9.49 -29.97
CA ALA A 339 -8.47 -10.31 -31.12
C ALA A 339 -7.25 -11.16 -31.53
N ILE A 340 -7.22 -12.42 -31.10
CA ILE A 340 -6.21 -13.41 -31.50
C ILE A 340 -6.64 -14.00 -32.84
N GLN A 341 -5.77 -13.92 -33.86
CA GLN A 341 -6.03 -14.49 -35.18
C GLN A 341 -4.99 -15.58 -35.50
N ASP A 342 -5.47 -16.79 -35.73
CA ASP A 342 -4.66 -17.96 -36.10
C ASP A 342 -4.44 -17.99 -37.63
N LEU A 343 -3.19 -18.14 -38.07
CA LEU A 343 -2.84 -18.42 -39.47
C LEU A 343 -1.94 -19.67 -39.55
N PRO A 344 -2.24 -20.65 -40.43
CA PRO A 344 -1.41 -21.84 -40.59
C PRO A 344 -0.15 -21.54 -41.40
N VAL A 345 1.00 -22.04 -40.93
CA VAL A 345 2.26 -22.07 -41.67
C VAL A 345 2.76 -23.53 -41.68
N GLY A 346 3.26 -24.00 -42.82
CA GLY A 346 3.41 -25.41 -43.16
C GLY A 346 4.31 -26.27 -42.25
N SER A 347 3.91 -27.53 -42.15
CA SER A 347 4.61 -28.74 -41.67
C SER A 347 5.30 -28.67 -40.30
N GLY A 348 4.51 -28.95 -39.26
CA GLY A 348 4.88 -29.03 -37.83
C GLY A 348 4.14 -27.94 -37.05
N GLU A 349 3.21 -28.29 -36.15
CA GLU A 349 2.29 -27.34 -35.48
C GLU A 349 3.01 -26.32 -34.58
N GLN A 350 3.62 -25.30 -35.17
CA GLN A 350 4.02 -24.08 -34.50
C GLN A 350 3.11 -22.97 -35.01
N LYS A 351 2.08 -22.62 -34.23
CA LYS A 351 1.22 -21.47 -34.49
C LYS A 351 1.94 -20.20 -34.04
N ALA A 352 2.20 -19.28 -34.96
CA ALA A 352 2.73 -17.97 -34.60
C ALA A 352 1.59 -17.09 -34.07
N MET A 353 1.58 -16.82 -32.77
CA MET A 353 0.60 -15.92 -32.16
C MET A 353 0.88 -14.47 -32.59
N LEU A 354 -0.10 -13.83 -33.22
CA LEU A 354 -0.06 -12.42 -33.59
C LEU A 354 -0.72 -11.59 -32.50
N SER A 355 -0.11 -10.46 -32.14
CA SER A 355 -0.64 -9.53 -31.14
C SER A 355 -0.39 -8.09 -31.55
N TRP A 356 -1.34 -7.21 -31.20
CA TRP A 356 -1.20 -5.77 -31.34
C TRP A 356 -0.32 -5.14 -30.26
N TYR A 357 0.02 -5.89 -29.21
CA TYR A 357 0.89 -5.45 -28.14
C TYR A 357 1.90 -6.54 -27.77
N PRO A 358 3.13 -6.20 -27.37
CA PRO A 358 4.14 -7.19 -26.99
C PRO A 358 3.70 -7.95 -25.73
N CYS A 359 3.90 -9.27 -25.72
CA CYS A 359 3.70 -10.06 -24.49
C CYS A 359 4.79 -9.73 -23.46
N VAL A 360 4.51 -9.94 -22.17
CA VAL A 360 5.48 -9.75 -21.07
C VAL A 360 6.80 -10.50 -21.33
N SER A 361 6.73 -11.69 -21.94
CA SER A 361 7.90 -12.49 -22.31
C SER A 361 8.77 -11.89 -23.42
N VAL A 362 8.28 -10.89 -24.17
CA VAL A 362 9.09 -10.10 -25.12
C VAL A 362 10.02 -9.16 -24.37
N PHE A 363 9.61 -8.62 -23.22
CA PHE A 363 10.40 -7.68 -22.43
C PHE A 363 11.48 -8.38 -21.59
N LYS A 364 11.27 -9.65 -21.24
CA LYS A 364 12.19 -10.43 -20.40
C LYS A 364 13.59 -10.49 -21.02
N GLY A 365 14.58 -9.95 -20.30
CA GLY A 365 15.98 -9.89 -20.73
C GLY A 365 16.28 -8.85 -21.81
N GLN A 366 15.31 -7.99 -22.18
CA GLN A 366 15.49 -6.88 -23.13
C GLN A 366 15.69 -5.53 -22.43
N GLY A 367 15.81 -5.49 -21.10
CA GLY A 367 16.01 -4.25 -20.33
C GLY A 367 14.77 -3.35 -20.21
N LEU A 368 13.61 -3.81 -20.69
CA LEU A 368 12.31 -3.15 -20.56
C LEU A 368 11.33 -3.91 -19.64
N ASP A 369 11.83 -4.98 -19.02
CA ASP A 369 11.25 -5.69 -17.88
C ASP A 369 11.67 -4.98 -16.59
N MET A 370 11.18 -3.75 -16.41
CA MET A 370 11.56 -2.89 -15.28
C MET A 370 10.53 -2.94 -14.15
N ASP A 371 9.53 -3.82 -14.19
CA ASP A 371 8.39 -3.85 -13.27
C ASP A 371 7.58 -2.52 -13.15
N TRP A 372 7.95 -1.47 -13.91
CA TRP A 372 7.26 -0.18 -13.95
C TRP A 372 7.05 0.31 -15.39
N TRP A 373 6.02 1.14 -15.56
CA TRP A 373 5.67 1.74 -16.84
C TRP A 373 6.61 2.91 -17.16
N SER A 374 7.38 2.81 -18.25
CA SER A 374 8.31 3.87 -18.67
C SER A 374 7.72 4.72 -19.79
N ASP A 375 8.22 5.95 -19.94
CA ASP A 375 7.84 6.85 -21.06
C ASP A 375 8.03 6.20 -22.43
N HIS A 376 8.98 5.27 -22.55
CA HIS A 376 9.20 4.51 -23.77
C HIS A 376 8.09 3.48 -24.05
N VAL A 377 7.66 2.75 -23.01
CA VAL A 377 6.53 1.82 -23.11
C VAL A 377 5.25 2.59 -23.44
N GLU A 378 5.05 3.77 -22.84
CA GLU A 378 3.97 4.69 -23.19
C GLU A 378 4.04 5.11 -24.67
N LEU A 379 5.20 5.54 -25.16
CA LEU A 379 5.37 5.95 -26.56
C LEU A 379 5.10 4.80 -27.55
N LEU A 380 5.54 3.57 -27.21
CA LEU A 380 5.30 2.38 -28.02
C LEU A 380 3.81 2.04 -28.05
N TRP A 381 3.14 2.15 -26.91
CA TRP A 381 1.70 1.99 -26.78
C TRP A 381 0.97 3.03 -27.64
N GLU A 382 1.22 4.32 -27.43
CA GLU A 382 0.62 5.42 -28.19
C GLU A 382 0.81 5.26 -29.71
N THR A 383 2.02 4.94 -30.16
CA THR A 383 2.33 4.82 -31.59
C THR A 383 1.54 3.66 -32.21
N THR A 384 1.43 2.55 -31.49
CA THR A 384 0.71 1.37 -31.96
C THR A 384 -0.80 1.63 -31.97
N THR A 385 -1.34 2.26 -30.93
CA THR A 385 -2.76 2.66 -30.85
C THR A 385 -3.13 3.71 -31.91
N LYS A 386 -2.31 4.75 -32.11
CA LYS A 386 -2.48 5.74 -33.19
C LYS A 386 -2.46 5.08 -34.56
N GLY A 387 -1.59 4.08 -34.76
CA GLY A 387 -1.55 3.26 -35.97
C GLY A 387 -2.85 2.50 -36.22
N ILE A 388 -3.35 1.80 -35.21
CA ILE A 388 -4.62 1.05 -35.25
C ILE A 388 -5.80 1.98 -35.56
N VAL A 389 -5.91 3.11 -34.85
CA VAL A 389 -7.04 4.05 -34.95
C VAL A 389 -7.04 4.80 -36.28
N SER A 390 -5.86 5.15 -36.81
CA SER A 390 -5.76 5.91 -38.06
C SER A 390 -6.06 5.09 -39.33
N SER A 391 -6.41 3.81 -39.19
CA SER A 391 -6.60 2.86 -40.31
C SER A 391 -5.41 2.78 -41.27
N LYS A 392 -4.26 3.34 -40.90
CA LYS A 392 -2.98 3.00 -41.50
C LYS A 392 -2.75 1.56 -41.10
N PHE A 393 -2.82 0.63 -42.05
CA PHE A 393 -2.66 -0.81 -41.84
C PHE A 393 -1.39 -1.15 -41.05
N VAL A 394 -1.44 -1.03 -39.73
CA VAL A 394 -0.53 -1.70 -38.82
C VAL A 394 -1.04 -3.13 -38.78
N LEU A 395 -0.18 -4.11 -39.00
CA LEU A 395 -0.56 -5.51 -38.84
C LEU A 395 -0.16 -5.95 -37.43
N PRO A 396 -0.93 -6.82 -36.77
CA PRO A 396 -0.49 -7.40 -35.51
C PRO A 396 0.84 -8.13 -35.75
N LEU A 397 1.76 -8.00 -34.80
CA LEU A 397 3.11 -8.52 -34.92
C LEU A 397 3.20 -9.86 -34.19
N ASN A 398 3.99 -10.78 -34.73
CA ASN A 398 4.34 -12.00 -33.99
C ASN A 398 5.42 -11.70 -32.95
N TYR A 399 5.67 -12.67 -32.07
CA TYR A 399 6.68 -12.56 -31.01
C TYR A 399 8.06 -12.12 -31.52
N MET A 400 8.53 -12.64 -32.66
CA MET A 400 9.84 -12.28 -33.23
C MET A 400 9.88 -10.81 -33.68
N LYS A 401 8.84 -10.34 -34.36
CA LYS A 401 8.73 -8.93 -34.79
C LYS A 401 8.60 -7.97 -33.61
N TRP A 402 7.89 -8.38 -32.56
CA TRP A 402 7.83 -7.62 -31.31
C TRP A 402 9.20 -7.54 -30.65
N ARG A 403 9.92 -8.66 -30.56
CA ARG A 403 11.29 -8.69 -30.05
C ARG A 403 12.18 -7.75 -30.85
N ASP A 404 12.22 -7.84 -32.18
CA ASP A 404 13.08 -6.99 -33.02
C ASP A 404 12.77 -5.49 -32.84
N LYS A 405 11.48 -5.14 -32.74
CA LYS A 405 11.01 -3.75 -32.54
C LYS A 405 11.40 -3.19 -31.18
N VAL A 406 11.43 -4.05 -30.15
CA VAL A 406 11.86 -3.72 -28.78
C VAL A 406 13.39 -3.73 -28.68
N GLN A 407 14.06 -4.60 -29.43
CA GLN A 407 15.51 -4.84 -29.38
C GLN A 407 16.33 -3.80 -30.15
N GLY A 408 15.73 -3.04 -31.07
CA GLY A 408 16.37 -1.93 -31.80
C GLY A 408 16.95 -0.80 -30.92
N HIS A 409 16.82 -0.89 -29.60
CA HIS A 409 17.40 0.02 -28.62
C HIS A 409 18.51 -0.59 -27.75
N GLY A 410 19.05 -1.77 -28.09
CA GLY A 410 20.24 -2.33 -27.44
C GLY A 410 21.44 -1.38 -27.45
N ASP A 411 21.55 -0.50 -28.45
CA ASP A 411 22.56 0.55 -28.52
C ASP A 411 22.39 1.63 -27.45
N ALA A 412 21.15 1.94 -27.07
CA ALA A 412 20.85 2.88 -25.98
C ALA A 412 21.29 2.31 -24.62
N HIS A 413 21.14 1.00 -24.40
CA HIS A 413 21.72 0.33 -23.22
C HIS A 413 23.24 0.21 -23.30
N CYS A 414 23.82 -0.06 -24.48
CA CYS A 414 25.28 -0.02 -24.65
C CYS A 414 25.84 1.38 -24.32
N ALA A 415 25.09 2.44 -24.64
CA ALA A 415 25.40 3.80 -24.22
C ALA A 415 25.17 4.03 -22.71
N LEU A 416 24.08 3.52 -22.14
CA LEU A 416 23.74 3.68 -20.71
C LEU A 416 24.73 2.93 -19.81
N SER A 417 25.05 1.66 -20.10
CA SER A 417 26.08 0.91 -19.37
C SER A 417 27.47 1.52 -19.52
N LYS A 418 27.79 2.12 -20.68
CA LYS A 418 29.02 2.92 -20.82
C LYS A 418 28.98 4.16 -19.94
N LEU A 419 27.85 4.86 -19.88
CA LEU A 419 27.65 6.05 -19.06
C LEU A 419 27.73 5.71 -17.56
N GLU A 420 27.09 4.64 -17.10
CA GLU A 420 27.18 4.14 -15.73
C GLU A 420 28.61 3.73 -15.36
N GLY A 421 29.32 3.06 -16.29
CA GLY A 421 30.73 2.75 -16.12
C GLY A 421 31.61 4.01 -16.02
N LEU A 422 31.31 5.05 -16.79
CA LEU A 422 31.99 6.36 -16.70
C LEU A 422 31.67 7.08 -15.40
N LEU A 423 30.40 7.08 -14.98
CA LEU A 423 29.96 7.66 -13.70
C LEU A 423 30.63 6.97 -12.52
N ARG A 424 30.71 5.64 -12.52
CA ARG A 424 31.39 4.88 -11.47
C ARG A 424 32.87 5.21 -11.40
N LYS A 425 33.57 5.24 -12.55
CA LYS A 425 34.97 5.70 -12.61
C LYS A 425 35.14 7.12 -12.09
N PHE A 426 34.25 8.03 -12.49
CA PHE A 426 34.30 9.41 -12.04
C PHE A 426 34.16 9.52 -10.51
N LEU A 427 33.21 8.80 -9.92
CA LEU A 427 33.02 8.75 -8.48
C LEU A 427 34.24 8.14 -7.77
N ASP A 428 34.79 7.03 -8.29
CA ASP A 428 35.99 6.39 -7.75
C ASP A 428 37.22 7.34 -7.78
N GLU A 429 37.35 8.14 -8.84
CA GLU A 429 38.47 9.08 -9.03
C GLU A 429 38.34 10.36 -8.19
N HIS A 430 37.13 10.89 -7.97
CA HIS A 430 36.94 12.25 -7.46
C HIS A 430 36.32 12.32 -6.07
N VAL A 431 35.59 11.29 -5.65
CA VAL A 431 34.88 11.29 -4.36
C VAL A 431 35.69 10.58 -3.27
N GLY A 432 36.70 9.79 -3.66
CA GLY A 432 37.53 9.03 -2.72
C GLY A 432 36.75 7.86 -2.12
N GLN A 433 37.47 6.77 -1.82
CA GLN A 433 36.88 5.61 -1.15
C GLN A 433 36.38 6.04 0.23
N LEU A 434 35.06 6.20 0.37
CA LEU A 434 34.35 6.25 1.64
C LEU A 434 34.17 4.84 2.20
#